data_AF-A0A8J6XSE7-F1
#
_entry.id   AF-A0A8J6XSE7-F1
#
_cell.length_a   1.000
_cell.length_b   1.000
_cell.length_c   1.000
_cell.angle_alpha   90.00
_cell.angle_beta   90.00
_cell.angle_gamma   90.00
#
_symmetry.space_group_name_H-M   'P 1'
#
loop_
_entity.id
_entity.type
_entity.pdbx_description
1 polymer ?
#
loop_
_entity_poly.entity_id
_entity_poly.type
_entity_poly.pdbx_seq_one_letter_code
_entity_poly.pdbx_strand_id
1 'polypeptide(L)' 'MTEIVFLVEDDPDGGYTARALGGESIFTQADDLKSLREMVRDAVHCHFPENQTRPKIIHLHQFDPNGGIRQPMR' A
#
# COMPACT_ATOMS: atom_id res chain seq x y z
N MET A 1 -1.83 16.64 -9.76
CA MET A 1 -0.86 15.83 -9.02
C MET A 1 -1.63 14.68 -8.43
N THR A 2 -1.25 13.44 -8.73
CA THR A 2 -2.05 12.25 -8.37
C THR A 2 -1.41 11.59 -7.16
N GLU A 3 -2.22 11.35 -6.14
CA GLU A 3 -1.84 10.66 -4.91
C GLU A 3 -2.65 9.38 -4.82
N ILE A 4 -2.02 8.30 -4.35
CA ILE A 4 -2.70 7.04 -4.08
C ILE A 4 -2.47 6.65 -2.63
N VAL A 5 -3.54 6.23 -1.97
CA VAL A 5 -3.49 5.77 -0.58
C VAL A 5 -3.69 4.26 -0.59
N PHE A 6 -2.82 3.55 0.10
CA PHE A 6 -2.94 2.12 0.35
C PHE A 6 -3.29 1.89 1.81
N LEU A 7 -4.34 1.11 2.06
CA LEU A 7 -4.65 0.57 3.37
C LEU A 7 -3.85 -0.71 3.56
N VAL A 8 -3.04 -0.76 4.62
CA VAL A 8 -2.29 -1.96 5.02
C VAL A 8 -3.00 -2.62 6.17
N GLU A 9 -3.32 -3.91 6.04
CA GLU A 9 -4.02 -4.72 7.03
C GLU A 9 -3.22 -5.99 7.32
N ASP A 10 -3.27 -6.46 8.57
CA ASP A 10 -2.67 -7.74 8.94
C ASP A 10 -3.46 -8.89 8.31
N ASP A 11 -2.75 -9.84 7.69
CA ASP A 11 -3.38 -11.01 7.09
C ASP A 11 -3.64 -12.09 8.15
N PRO A 12 -4.83 -12.73 8.18
CA PRO A 12 -5.15 -13.76 9.16
C PRO A 12 -4.26 -15.02 9.04
N ASP A 13 -3.71 -15.30 7.86
CA ASP A 13 -2.78 -16.42 7.63
C ASP A 13 -1.31 -16.03 7.89
N GLY A 14 -1.07 -14.77 8.27
CA GLY A 14 0.24 -14.20 8.55
C GLY A 14 0.75 -13.30 7.43
N GLY A 15 1.44 -12.22 7.81
CA GLY A 15 1.94 -11.21 6.89
C GLY A 15 1.03 -9.99 6.80
N TYR A 16 1.10 -9.27 5.68
CA TYR A 16 0.43 -8.00 5.46
C TYR A 16 -0.20 -7.94 4.08
N THR A 17 -1.39 -7.37 4.01
CA THR A 17 -2.07 -7.02 2.76
C THR A 17 -2.07 -5.51 2.59
N ALA A 18 -1.98 -5.03 1.35
CA ALA A 18 -2.12 -3.62 1.00
C ALA A 18 -3.12 -3.45 -0.14
N ARG A 19 -4.11 -2.58 0.06
CA ARG A 19 -5.18 -2.29 -0.88
C ARG A 19 -5.23 -0.80 -1.23
N ALA A 20 -5.29 -0.48 -2.51
CA ALA A 20 -5.50 0.91 -2.95
C ALA A 20 -6.91 1.41 -2.60
N LEU A 21 -6.96 2.64 -2.07
CA LEU A 21 -8.15 3.43 -1.82
C LEU A 21 -8.20 4.55 -2.87
N GLY A 22 -9.37 4.78 -3.47
CA GLY A 22 -9.55 5.84 -4.48
C GLY A 22 -10.08 5.38 -5.84
N GLY A 23 -10.54 4.13 -5.97
CA GLY A 23 -11.17 3.60 -7.19
C GLY A 23 -10.27 2.65 -7.99
N GLU A 24 -8.97 2.67 -7.73
CA GLU A 24 -7.99 1.76 -8.33
C GLU A 24 -8.06 0.39 -7.66
N SER A 25 -8.22 -0.67 -8.46
CA SER A 25 -8.27 -2.05 -7.95
C SER A 25 -6.88 -2.67 -7.86
N ILE A 26 -5.98 -2.03 -7.11
CA ILE A 26 -4.61 -2.53 -6.87
C ILE A 26 -4.58 -3.21 -5.49
N PHE A 27 -4.19 -4.48 -5.49
CA PHE A 27 -4.08 -5.31 -4.29
C PHE A 27 -2.73 -6.02 -4.29
N THR A 28 -2.07 -6.02 -3.15
CA THR A 28 -0.77 -6.67 -2.95
C THR A 28 -0.73 -7.31 -1.58
N GLN A 29 0.07 -8.35 -1.42
CA GLN A 29 0.28 -9.06 -0.16
C GLN A 29 1.76 -9.42 -0.05
N ALA A 30 2.29 -9.44 1.15
CA ALA A 30 3.63 -9.91 1.43
C ALA A 30 3.78 -10.32 2.90
N ASP A 31 4.78 -11.16 3.18
CA ASP A 31 5.07 -11.64 4.55
C ASP A 31 5.58 -10.52 5.48
N ASP A 32 6.23 -9.49 4.92
CA ASP A 32 6.82 -8.37 5.66
C ASP A 32 6.49 -7.01 5.02
N LEU A 33 6.41 -5.97 5.85
CA LEU A 33 6.18 -4.58 5.39
C LEU A 33 7.22 -4.10 4.36
N LYS A 34 8.48 -4.56 4.44
CA LYS A 34 9.51 -4.20 3.46
C LYS A 34 9.14 -4.74 2.08
N SER A 35 8.85 -6.04 1.99
CA SER A 35 8.44 -6.72 0.77
C SER A 35 7.13 -6.14 0.24
N LEU A 36 6.19 -5.82 1.12
CA LEU A 36 4.92 -5.18 0.75
C LEU A 36 5.14 -3.85 0.03
N ARG A 37 6.04 -3.00 0.54
CA ARG A 37 6.37 -1.71 -0.10
C ARG A 37 6.96 -1.89 -1.49
N GLU A 38 7.80 -2.90 -1.68
CA GLU A 38 8.39 -3.23 -2.99
C GLU A 38 7.29 -3.72 -3.97
N MET A 39 6.42 -4.61 -3.51
CA MET A 39 5.27 -5.12 -4.28
C MET A 39 4.27 -4.03 -4.64
N VAL A 40 3.91 -3.13 -3.71
CA VAL A 40 3.02 -1.99 -3.98
C VAL A 40 3.60 -1.10 -5.06
N ARG A 41 4.90 -0.78 -4.99
CA ARG A 41 5.57 0.06 -6.00
C ARG A 41 5.52 -0.59 -7.38
N ASP A 42 5.80 -1.89 -7.45
CA ASP A 42 5.79 -2.63 -8.71
C ASP A 42 4.37 -2.74 -9.29
N ALA A 43 3.38 -3.02 -8.45
CA ALA A 43 1.97 -3.07 -8.84
C ALA A 43 1.47 -1.73 -9.37
N VAL A 44 1.80 -0.61 -8.71
CA VAL A 44 1.51 0.74 -9.21
C VAL A 44 2.24 1.01 -10.53
N HIS A 45 3.51 0.60 -10.66
CA HIS A 45 4.26 0.80 -11.90
C HIS A 45 3.64 0.03 -13.08
N CYS A 46 3.15 -1.19 -12.83
CA CYS A 46 2.46 -2.02 -13.81
C CYS A 46 1.07 -1.46 -14.18
N HIS A 47 0.32 -0.97 -13.19
CA HIS A 47 -1.03 -0.41 -13.38
C HIS A 47 -1.02 0.92 -14.14
N PHE A 48 0.01 1.75 -13.92
CA PHE A 48 0.19 3.05 -14.57
C PHE A 48 1.39 3.00 -15.54
N PRO A 49 1.22 2.41 -16.75
CA PRO A 49 2.27 2.36 -17.76
C PRO A 49 2.63 3.75 -18.30
N GLU A 50 1.67 4.69 -18.27
CA GLU A 50 1.89 6.07 -18.66
C GLU A 50 2.45 6.90 -17.50
N ASN A 51 3.61 7.54 -17.70
CA ASN A 51 4.25 8.38 -16.69
C ASN A 51 3.39 9.58 -16.23
N GLN A 52 2.39 9.98 -17.03
CA GLN A 52 1.51 11.11 -16.72
C GLN A 52 0.41 10.76 -15.71
N THR A 53 -0.05 9.50 -15.71
CA THR A 53 -1.09 9.01 -14.79
C THR A 53 -0.51 8.43 -13.51
N ARG A 54 0.80 8.14 -13.51
CA ARG A 54 1.51 7.56 -12.36
C ARG A 54 1.44 8.48 -11.12
N PRO A 55 0.97 7.97 -9.98
CA PRO A 55 0.97 8.72 -8.75
C PRO A 55 2.40 9.02 -8.30
N LYS A 56 2.64 10.29 -7.91
CA LYS A 56 3.97 10.74 -7.45
C LYS A 56 4.17 10.48 -5.96
N ILE A 57 3.08 10.33 -5.23
CA ILE A 57 3.06 10.10 -3.79
C ILE A 57 2.21 8.86 -3.53
N ILE A 58 2.80 7.91 -2.80
CA ILE A 58 2.14 6.68 -2.35
C ILE A 58 2.11 6.75 -0.82
N HIS A 59 0.91 6.85 -0.26
CA HIS A 59 0.71 6.83 1.19
C HIS A 59 0.34 5.41 1.61
N LEU A 60 1.09 4.81 2.53
CA LEU A 60 0.72 3.52 3.14
C LEU A 60 0.20 3.81 4.55
N HIS A 61 -1.08 3.55 4.78
CA HIS A 61 -1.72 3.66 6.08
C HIS A 61 -1.89 2.27 6.67
N GLN A 62 -1.15 1.97 7.74
CA GLN A 62 -1.33 0.74 8.49
C GLN A 62 -2.52 0.87 9.44
N PHE A 63 -3.52 0.01 9.25
CA PHE A 63 -4.67 -0.10 10.12
C PHE A 63 -4.34 -1.05 11.27
N ASP A 64 -4.25 -0.52 12.48
CA ASP A 64 -4.15 -1.31 13.70
C ASP A 64 -5.57 -1.39 14.34
N PRO A 65 -6.26 -2.54 14.25
CA PRO A 65 -7.62 -2.68 14.81
C PRO A 65 -7.64 -2.69 16.35
N ASN A 66 -6.48 -2.73 17.02
CA ASN A 66 -6.35 -2.78 18.48
C ASN A 66 -6.03 -1.42 19.13
N GLY A 67 -6.03 -0.32 18.37
CA GLY A 67 -5.98 1.03 18.91
C GLY A 67 -4.62 1.45 19.48
N GLY A 68 -3.52 0.82 19.04
CA GLY A 68 -2.18 1.35 19.27
C GLY A 68 -1.75 2.20 18.08
N ILE A 69 -1.65 3.53 18.23
CA ILE A 69 -0.89 4.36 17.30
C ILE A 69 0.56 3.85 17.22
N ARG A 70 0.83 2.87 16.35
CA ARG A 70 2.20 2.48 16.02
C ARG A 70 2.77 3.68 15.30
N GLN A 71 3.70 4.32 16.02
CA GLN A 71 4.28 5.62 15.68
C GLN A 71 4.64 5.73 14.20
N PRO A 72 4.59 6.93 13.61
CA PRO A 72 5.09 7.13 12.26
C PRO A 72 6.54 6.65 12.21
N MET A 73 6.80 5.56 11.48
CA MET A 73 8.16 5.19 11.11
C MET A 73 8.69 6.30 10.20
N ARG A 74 9.55 7.15 10.78
CA ARG A 74 10.32 8.16 10.07
C ARG A 74 11.28 7.51 9.06
#